data_AF-A0AB34D5T7-F1
#
_entry.id   AF-A0AB34D5T7-F1
#
_cell.length_a   1.000
_cell.length_b   1.000
_cell.length_c   1.000
_cell.angle_alpha   90.00
_cell.angle_beta   90.00
_cell.angle_gamma   90.00
#
_symmetry.space_group_name_H-M   'P 1'
#
loop_
_entity.id
_entity.type
_entity.pdbx_description
1 polymer ?
#
loop_
_entity_poly.entity_id
_entity_poly.type
_entity_poly.pdbx_seq_one_letter_code
_entity_poly.pdbx_strand_id
1 'polypeptide(L)'
;MINKKNLTKLILSLGVAASGAVYFGNIDVQADRNFTREKNEKILDGITVLKGDDAINDSGLVPEHVTEFKKLAHQKNMYILFMPVNKLSTNLIKNGAATKAMSVHGKSSDWGPMGGYVPYDANLSKVYGNAAQVKIGNEDNEDTLSKHQEEISKINLEITNNRIKELTKENIINNPFDSQGLSGNDENGKWLEIDIPKNYKGSSEYQFRIYSKDEIIDSPNQIYEVRYKNIKNSKDKFKPVEVMAKIVDGRPTPLTADYDIFGIFQSLESLIEDNPEFSNTLQEAHKEPNLLKKWRFINNALIQYGLERETDAHRHKNWNDAWLLPKNEIMQAMPHWHIEILDQINKAAMKAGYTGGTVANHATELENVRLPQIALHIFVISPDGATFSTTSWEGTQQLIRNIFASGDYLLYTNRSYNIIASEKNKAQIEALDKMPNDSVFYKELYTLKKNTGTFIAESDTESIWENISDLANSLKNYYSRANLFLATDLGKTMEYILGKKQALKWGEEQVVHLALFHGVKGMNIATKIINQMTQLIDEKKQLIQKGSLEKRELDTLAQQKTAYEKYKTYFEMLLKRMETQIHSELNAEQLSVTVKELLQRLDFNKSEDEGFLEFIKILGNK
;
A
#
# COMPACT_ATOMS: atom_id res chain seq x y z
N MET A 1 -25.80 3.57 30.84
CA MET A 1 -24.67 3.46 29.90
C MET A 1 -25.21 3.00 28.57
N ILE A 2 -24.79 3.60 27.46
CA ILE A 2 -25.14 3.14 26.11
C ILE A 2 -24.29 1.91 25.83
N ASN A 3 -24.90 0.79 25.44
CA ASN A 3 -24.15 -0.40 25.07
C ASN A 3 -23.29 -0.10 23.82
N LYS A 4 -22.09 -0.69 23.71
CA LYS A 4 -21.10 -0.44 22.66
C LYS A 4 -21.66 -0.57 21.25
N LYS A 5 -22.52 -1.57 21.00
CA LYS A 5 -23.26 -1.73 19.73
C LYS A 5 -24.09 -0.49 19.33
N ASN A 6 -24.65 0.21 20.31
CA ASN A 6 -25.41 1.44 20.07
C ASN A 6 -24.49 2.67 19.85
N LEU A 7 -23.25 2.65 20.34
CA LEU A 7 -22.25 3.67 20.04
C LEU A 7 -21.75 3.53 18.59
N THR A 8 -21.50 2.31 18.10
CA THR A 8 -21.17 2.08 16.69
C THR A 8 -22.30 2.57 15.79
N LYS A 9 -23.56 2.20 16.08
CA LYS A 9 -24.74 2.72 15.35
C LYS A 9 -24.83 4.25 15.38
N LEU A 10 -24.48 4.88 16.50
CA LEU A 10 -24.46 6.34 16.61
C LEU A 10 -23.43 6.97 15.65
N ILE A 11 -22.19 6.46 15.63
CA ILE A 11 -21.14 6.94 14.72
C ILE A 11 -21.62 6.81 13.27
N LEU A 12 -22.14 5.63 12.91
CA LEU A 12 -22.62 5.35 11.56
C LEU A 12 -23.78 6.27 11.18
N SER A 13 -24.79 6.41 12.05
CA SER A 13 -25.96 7.27 11.80
C SER A 13 -25.63 8.76 11.66
N LEU A 14 -24.61 9.25 12.38
CA LEU A 14 -24.17 10.63 12.29
C LEU A 14 -23.22 10.87 11.10
N GLY A 15 -22.45 9.86 10.69
CA GLY A 15 -21.70 9.87 9.44
C GLY A 15 -22.61 10.02 8.21
N VAL A 16 -23.74 9.30 8.20
CA VAL A 16 -24.80 9.45 7.18
C VAL A 16 -25.42 10.85 7.20
N ALA A 17 -25.69 11.40 8.38
CA ALA A 17 -26.46 12.65 8.50
C ALA A 17 -25.65 13.95 8.28
N ALA A 18 -24.34 13.95 8.52
CA ALA A 18 -23.53 15.17 8.55
C ALA A 18 -22.55 15.31 7.38
N SER A 19 -22.46 14.31 6.50
CA SER A 19 -21.57 14.36 5.35
C SER A 19 -22.17 13.66 4.14
N GLY A 20 -22.55 14.44 3.12
CA GLY A 20 -22.51 13.98 1.72
C GLY A 20 -21.09 13.61 1.24
N ALA A 21 -20.18 13.30 2.17
CA ALA A 21 -18.77 13.04 1.98
C ALA A 21 -18.30 11.77 2.72
N VAL A 22 -19.15 11.04 3.45
CA VAL A 22 -18.84 9.69 3.96
C VAL A 22 -20.11 8.84 3.85
N TYR A 23 -20.20 8.05 2.78
CA TYR A 23 -21.33 7.17 2.53
C TYR A 23 -21.21 5.94 3.44
N PHE A 24 -21.98 5.90 4.52
CA PHE A 24 -22.25 4.67 5.24
C PHE A 24 -23.60 4.14 4.73
N GLY A 25 -23.62 2.94 4.16
CA GLY A 25 -24.87 2.32 3.70
C GLY A 25 -25.88 2.16 4.84
N ASN A 26 -27.17 2.03 4.51
CA ASN A 26 -28.20 1.69 5.49
C ASN A 26 -27.88 0.31 6.10
N ILE A 27 -27.58 0.27 7.40
CA ILE A 27 -27.27 -0.97 8.12
C ILE A 27 -28.48 -1.37 8.98
N ASP A 28 -29.12 -2.46 8.60
CA ASP A 28 -29.99 -3.22 9.50
C ASP A 28 -29.16 -4.33 10.17
N VAL A 29 -29.04 -4.29 11.51
CA VAL A 29 -28.19 -5.22 12.28
C VAL A 29 -29.06 -6.24 12.99
N GLN A 30 -29.40 -7.33 12.32
CA GLN A 30 -29.70 -8.61 12.97
C GLN A 30 -28.60 -9.60 12.62
N ALA A 31 -27.87 -10.06 13.64
CA ALA A 31 -26.74 -10.96 13.50
C ALA A 31 -27.26 -12.41 13.47
N ASP A 32 -27.35 -12.98 12.28
CA ASP A 32 -27.48 -14.43 12.07
C ASP A 32 -26.22 -14.95 11.35
N ARG A 33 -25.73 -16.14 11.70
CA ARG A 33 -24.44 -16.67 11.23
C ARG A 33 -24.42 -16.98 9.72
N ASN A 34 -25.58 -17.09 9.09
CA ASN A 34 -25.70 -17.21 7.63
C ASN A 34 -25.45 -15.88 6.90
N PHE A 35 -25.54 -14.74 7.58
CA PHE A 35 -25.39 -13.40 7.01
C PHE A 35 -23.93 -13.04 6.66
N THR A 36 -22.96 -13.60 7.37
CA THR A 36 -21.52 -13.28 7.20
C THR A 36 -20.95 -13.82 5.90
N ARG A 37 -21.41 -15.00 5.46
CA ARG A 37 -20.94 -15.62 4.20
C ARG A 37 -21.46 -14.87 2.97
N GLU A 38 -22.74 -14.50 2.95
CA GLU A 38 -23.31 -13.65 1.89
C GLU A 38 -22.64 -12.28 1.83
N LYS A 39 -22.27 -11.71 2.99
CA LYS A 39 -21.56 -10.42 3.05
C LYS A 39 -20.18 -10.52 2.41
N ASN A 40 -19.44 -11.60 2.63
CA ASN A 40 -18.14 -11.81 1.99
C ASN A 40 -18.23 -12.06 0.49
N GLU A 41 -19.25 -12.79 0.03
CA GLU A 41 -19.51 -12.94 -1.40
C GLU A 41 -19.79 -11.59 -2.08
N LYS A 42 -20.54 -10.69 -1.40
CA LYS A 42 -20.73 -9.31 -1.86
C LYS A 42 -19.45 -8.47 -1.86
N ILE A 43 -18.57 -8.66 -0.88
CA ILE A 43 -17.30 -7.93 -0.82
C ILE A 43 -16.35 -8.31 -1.96
N LEU A 44 -16.49 -9.51 -2.51
CA LEU A 44 -15.73 -9.99 -3.66
C LEU A 44 -16.40 -9.70 -5.01
N ASP A 45 -17.56 -9.03 -5.03
CA ASP A 45 -18.30 -8.77 -6.27
C ASP A 45 -17.47 -7.93 -7.24
N GLY A 46 -17.39 -8.39 -8.49
CA GLY A 46 -16.56 -7.80 -9.54
C GLY A 46 -15.05 -8.03 -9.39
N ILE A 47 -14.58 -8.87 -8.45
CA ILE A 47 -13.15 -9.08 -8.18
C ILE A 47 -12.74 -10.51 -8.52
N THR A 48 -11.71 -10.66 -9.35
CA THR A 48 -11.05 -11.95 -9.56
C THR A 48 -10.08 -12.22 -8.41
N VAL A 49 -10.27 -13.34 -7.72
CA VAL A 49 -9.44 -13.74 -6.58
C VAL A 49 -9.09 -15.22 -6.61
N LEU A 50 -7.91 -15.56 -6.10
CA LEU A 50 -7.61 -16.91 -5.61
C LEU A 50 -8.30 -17.11 -4.25
N LYS A 51 -8.69 -18.33 -3.88
CA LYS A 51 -9.39 -18.61 -2.61
C LYS A 51 -8.76 -19.79 -1.88
N GLY A 52 -8.95 -19.83 -0.56
CA GLY A 52 -8.57 -20.99 0.25
C GLY A 52 -7.08 -21.29 0.17
N ASP A 53 -6.75 -22.56 -0.05
CA ASP A 53 -5.37 -23.06 -0.08
C ASP A 53 -4.57 -22.50 -1.27
N ASP A 54 -5.21 -22.24 -2.42
CA ASP A 54 -4.51 -21.62 -3.57
C ASP A 54 -4.04 -20.22 -3.23
N ALA A 55 -4.86 -19.44 -2.51
CA ALA A 55 -4.47 -18.12 -2.03
C ALA A 55 -3.35 -18.19 -0.97
N ILE A 56 -3.43 -19.17 -0.06
CA ILE A 56 -2.39 -19.38 0.96
C ILE A 56 -1.06 -19.75 0.31
N ASN A 57 -1.06 -20.72 -0.61
CA ASN A 57 0.13 -21.14 -1.34
C ASN A 57 0.73 -20.00 -2.17
N ASP A 58 -0.12 -19.17 -2.78
CA ASP A 58 0.35 -18.03 -3.55
C ASP A 58 0.95 -16.92 -2.68
N SER A 59 0.44 -16.73 -1.47
CA SER A 59 0.88 -15.68 -0.55
C SER A 59 2.33 -15.80 -0.08
N GLY A 60 2.89 -17.02 -0.05
CA GLY A 60 4.19 -17.31 0.54
C GLY A 60 4.21 -17.29 2.08
N LEU A 61 3.08 -17.06 2.75
CA LEU A 61 2.97 -17.21 4.21
C LEU A 61 3.00 -18.69 4.60
N VAL A 62 3.44 -18.97 5.82
CA VAL A 62 3.44 -20.32 6.39
C VAL A 62 1.98 -20.70 6.75
N PRO A 63 1.43 -21.82 6.22
CA PRO A 63 0.02 -22.19 6.44
C PRO A 63 -0.38 -22.31 7.92
N GLU A 64 0.53 -22.79 8.77
CA GLU A 64 0.33 -22.88 10.21
C GLU A 64 0.18 -21.49 10.86
N HIS A 65 0.94 -20.49 10.38
CA HIS A 65 0.81 -19.11 10.86
C HIS A 65 -0.52 -18.51 10.41
N VAL A 66 -0.90 -18.71 9.14
CA VAL A 66 -2.21 -18.26 8.61
C VAL A 66 -3.36 -18.83 9.44
N THR A 67 -3.25 -20.07 9.91
CA THR A 67 -4.26 -20.69 10.77
C THR A 67 -4.46 -19.93 12.09
N GLU A 68 -3.39 -19.49 12.74
CA GLU A 68 -3.51 -18.66 13.94
C GLU A 68 -3.95 -17.21 13.60
N PHE A 69 -3.53 -16.67 12.47
CA PHE A 69 -3.96 -15.34 12.02
C PHE A 69 -5.46 -15.28 11.71
N LYS A 70 -6.05 -16.36 11.18
CA LYS A 70 -7.51 -16.50 11.00
C LYS A 70 -8.25 -16.39 12.34
N LYS A 71 -7.71 -17.01 13.40
CA LYS A 71 -8.30 -16.92 14.75
C LYS A 71 -8.23 -15.48 15.27
N LEU A 72 -7.08 -14.82 15.07
CA LEU A 72 -6.89 -13.43 15.46
C LEU A 72 -7.83 -12.48 14.70
N ALA A 73 -7.91 -12.60 13.38
CA ALA A 73 -8.82 -11.82 12.52
C ALA A 73 -10.28 -11.96 12.97
N HIS A 74 -10.68 -13.18 13.34
CA HIS A 74 -12.01 -13.45 13.88
C HIS A 74 -12.25 -12.82 15.25
N GLN A 75 -11.31 -13.00 16.18
CA GLN A 75 -11.41 -12.45 17.54
C GLN A 75 -11.47 -10.92 17.56
N LYS A 76 -10.72 -10.26 16.68
CA LYS A 76 -10.63 -8.80 16.56
C LYS A 76 -11.57 -8.21 15.53
N ASN A 77 -12.41 -9.05 14.90
CA ASN A 77 -13.32 -8.67 13.83
C ASN A 77 -12.66 -7.69 12.84
N MET A 78 -11.59 -8.15 12.19
CA MET A 78 -10.74 -7.32 11.33
C MET A 78 -10.29 -8.05 10.06
N TYR A 79 -9.99 -7.27 9.02
CA TYR A 79 -9.25 -7.78 7.87
C TYR A 79 -7.75 -7.60 8.08
N ILE A 80 -6.98 -8.61 7.70
CA ILE A 80 -5.51 -8.55 7.67
C ILE A 80 -5.08 -8.81 6.24
N LEU A 81 -4.36 -7.86 5.64
CA LEU A 81 -3.90 -7.92 4.26
C LEU A 81 -2.37 -7.98 4.26
N PHE A 82 -1.80 -8.92 3.53
CA PHE A 82 -0.35 -9.11 3.40
C PHE A 82 0.09 -8.89 1.95
N MET A 83 1.26 -8.28 1.77
CA MET A 83 1.97 -8.32 0.50
C MET A 83 2.53 -9.73 0.24
N PRO A 84 2.86 -10.09 -1.01
CA PRO A 84 3.43 -11.39 -1.32
C PRO A 84 4.77 -11.60 -0.62
N VAL A 85 4.88 -12.71 0.09
CA VAL A 85 6.14 -13.15 0.69
C VAL A 85 6.87 -14.02 -0.34
N ASN A 86 8.20 -13.88 -0.41
CA ASN A 86 9.01 -14.72 -1.28
C ASN A 86 8.78 -16.21 -0.95
N LYS A 87 8.34 -17.01 -1.93
CA LYS A 87 8.06 -18.45 -1.74
C LYS A 87 9.29 -19.24 -1.28
N LEU A 88 10.50 -18.79 -1.64
CA LEU A 88 11.74 -19.39 -1.16
C LEU A 88 11.99 -19.11 0.33
N SER A 89 11.28 -18.17 0.94
CA SER A 89 11.37 -17.83 2.36
C SER A 89 10.36 -18.59 3.22
N THR A 90 9.28 -19.14 2.64
CA THR A 90 8.19 -19.78 3.40
C THR A 90 8.70 -20.88 4.32
N ASN A 91 9.45 -21.85 3.78
CA ASN A 91 9.99 -22.93 4.60
C ASN A 91 11.15 -22.48 5.50
N LEU A 92 11.89 -21.43 5.13
CA LEU A 92 12.91 -20.85 6.01
C LEU A 92 12.25 -20.30 7.27
N ILE A 93 11.17 -19.52 7.11
CA ILE A 93 10.39 -18.98 8.21
C ILE A 93 9.79 -20.11 9.05
N LYS A 94 9.18 -21.11 8.41
CA LYS A 94 8.62 -22.30 9.10
C LYS A 94 9.67 -23.02 9.95
N ASN A 95 10.91 -23.06 9.48
CA ASN A 95 12.04 -23.71 10.19
C ASN A 95 12.77 -22.77 11.16
N GLY A 96 12.19 -21.60 11.47
CA GLY A 96 12.71 -20.70 12.51
C GLY A 96 13.81 -19.75 12.06
N ALA A 97 14.02 -19.55 10.74
CA ALA A 97 14.85 -18.44 10.27
C ALA A 97 14.24 -17.11 10.73
N ALA A 98 15.07 -16.17 11.16
CA ALA A 98 14.62 -14.86 11.59
C ALA A 98 14.19 -14.03 10.37
N THR A 99 13.23 -13.14 10.57
CA THR A 99 12.79 -12.25 9.47
C THR A 99 13.48 -10.90 9.54
N LYS A 100 13.65 -10.30 8.37
CA LYS A 100 14.36 -9.05 8.16
C LYS A 100 13.62 -7.86 8.80
N ALA A 101 14.29 -7.10 9.66
CA ALA A 101 13.76 -5.84 10.20
C ALA A 101 14.11 -4.63 9.32
N MET A 102 13.55 -3.47 9.65
CA MET A 102 13.84 -2.20 8.97
C MET A 102 15.33 -1.81 9.00
N SER A 103 16.07 -2.23 10.03
CA SER A 103 17.50 -1.95 10.21
C SER A 103 18.40 -2.62 9.18
N VAL A 104 17.90 -3.65 8.50
CA VAL A 104 18.61 -4.35 7.44
C VAL A 104 18.07 -3.83 6.13
N HIS A 105 18.93 -3.37 5.22
CA HIS A 105 18.48 -2.91 3.89
C HIS A 105 18.89 -3.83 2.74
N GLY A 106 19.78 -4.80 3.03
CA GLY A 106 20.20 -5.87 2.14
C GLY A 106 19.05 -6.57 1.41
N LYS A 107 19.30 -6.95 0.16
CA LYS A 107 18.31 -7.63 -0.69
C LYS A 107 18.43 -9.14 -0.51
N SER A 108 17.29 -9.83 -0.45
CA SER A 108 17.26 -11.29 -0.45
C SER A 108 17.70 -11.87 -1.80
N SER A 109 18.13 -13.13 -1.80
CA SER A 109 18.39 -13.88 -3.03
C SER A 109 17.15 -14.62 -3.54
N ASP A 110 17.05 -14.75 -4.86
CA ASP A 110 16.04 -15.54 -5.58
C ASP A 110 16.67 -16.66 -6.43
N TRP A 111 17.95 -16.98 -6.20
CA TRP A 111 18.70 -17.96 -6.98
C TRP A 111 19.81 -18.64 -6.15
N GLY A 112 20.32 -19.77 -6.64
CA GLY A 112 21.43 -20.50 -6.02
C GLY A 112 21.09 -21.09 -4.64
N PRO A 113 22.09 -21.67 -3.94
CA PRO A 113 21.88 -22.31 -2.64
C PRO A 113 21.47 -21.35 -1.52
N MET A 114 21.75 -20.05 -1.68
CA MET A 114 21.35 -18.98 -0.76
C MET A 114 19.97 -18.39 -1.06
N GLY A 115 19.22 -18.93 -2.03
CA GLY A 115 17.87 -18.47 -2.35
C GLY A 115 17.01 -18.36 -1.09
N GLY A 116 16.28 -17.26 -0.94
CA GLY A 116 15.47 -16.94 0.25
C GLY A 116 16.22 -16.25 1.40
N TYR A 117 17.54 -16.36 1.49
CA TYR A 117 18.33 -15.65 2.51
C TYR A 117 18.73 -14.24 2.07
N VAL A 118 19.23 -13.44 3.01
CA VAL A 118 19.89 -12.15 2.73
C VAL A 118 21.41 -12.36 2.72
N PRO A 119 22.05 -12.55 1.55
CA PRO A 119 23.50 -12.72 1.48
C PRO A 119 24.23 -11.43 1.87
N TYR A 120 25.38 -11.58 2.55
CA TYR A 120 26.25 -10.46 2.89
C TYR A 120 26.87 -9.84 1.62
N ASP A 121 27.31 -10.69 0.68
CA ASP A 121 27.69 -10.28 -0.67
C ASP A 121 26.42 -10.02 -1.50
N ALA A 122 26.11 -8.74 -1.73
CA ALA A 122 24.92 -8.33 -2.47
C ALA A 122 24.90 -8.82 -3.91
N ASN A 123 26.04 -9.21 -4.51
CA ASN A 123 26.05 -9.82 -5.85
C ASN A 123 25.48 -11.24 -5.86
N LEU A 124 25.35 -11.88 -4.69
CA LEU A 124 24.65 -13.15 -4.53
C LEU A 124 23.13 -13.00 -4.32
N SER A 125 22.61 -11.76 -4.30
CA SER A 125 21.18 -11.48 -4.12
C SER A 125 20.43 -11.33 -5.46
N LYS A 126 19.15 -10.93 -5.41
CA LYS A 126 18.35 -10.63 -6.62
C LYS A 126 18.91 -9.49 -7.48
N VAL A 127 19.80 -8.66 -6.94
CA VAL A 127 20.46 -7.56 -7.69
C VAL A 127 21.74 -7.98 -8.43
N TYR A 128 22.00 -9.30 -8.53
CA TYR A 128 23.12 -9.86 -9.30
C TYR A 128 23.34 -9.15 -10.65
N GLY A 129 24.60 -8.81 -10.93
CA GLY A 129 25.02 -8.20 -12.20
C GLY A 129 24.75 -6.69 -12.31
N ASN A 130 23.99 -6.09 -11.39
CA ASN A 130 23.80 -4.65 -11.35
C ASN A 130 24.84 -4.01 -10.41
N ALA A 131 25.99 -3.63 -10.96
CA ALA A 131 27.12 -3.10 -10.19
C ALA A 131 26.76 -1.94 -9.24
N ALA A 132 25.86 -1.04 -9.65
CA ALA A 132 25.44 0.08 -8.80
C ALA A 132 24.59 -0.40 -7.60
N GLN A 133 23.64 -1.29 -7.83
CA GLN A 133 22.80 -1.85 -6.77
C GLN A 133 23.59 -2.79 -5.85
N VAL A 134 24.55 -3.55 -6.38
CA VAL A 134 25.45 -4.39 -5.60
C VAL A 134 26.32 -3.54 -4.68
N LYS A 135 26.89 -2.44 -5.19
CA LYS A 135 27.67 -1.51 -4.36
C LYS A 135 26.83 -0.96 -3.22
N ILE A 136 25.64 -0.42 -3.51
CA ILE A 136 24.72 0.10 -2.50
C ILE A 136 24.34 -1.00 -1.49
N GLY A 137 24.04 -2.21 -1.96
CA GLY A 137 23.65 -3.32 -1.08
C GLY A 137 24.78 -3.78 -0.15
N ASN A 138 26.02 -3.77 -0.61
CA ASN A 138 27.18 -4.07 0.23
C ASN A 138 27.42 -2.96 1.27
N GLU A 139 27.35 -1.68 0.85
CA GLU A 139 27.47 -0.53 1.75
C GLU A 139 26.35 -0.56 2.82
N ASP A 140 25.11 -0.88 2.43
CA ASP A 140 23.98 -1.03 3.34
C ASP A 140 24.21 -2.18 4.35
N ASN A 141 24.70 -3.34 3.90
CA ASN A 141 25.00 -4.47 4.79
C ASN A 141 26.12 -4.14 5.79
N GLU A 142 27.18 -3.46 5.35
CA GLU A 142 28.28 -3.00 6.19
C GLU A 142 27.80 -1.96 7.22
N ASP A 143 27.01 -0.98 6.77
CA ASP A 143 26.43 0.05 7.62
C ASP A 143 25.53 -0.55 8.71
N THR A 144 24.64 -1.48 8.34
CA THR A 144 23.78 -2.21 9.30
C THR A 144 24.63 -2.93 10.35
N LEU A 145 25.65 -3.70 9.95
CA LEU A 145 26.51 -4.39 10.91
C LEU A 145 27.23 -3.40 11.82
N SER A 146 27.67 -2.26 11.31
CA SER A 146 28.39 -1.27 12.10
C SER A 146 27.50 -0.58 13.15
N LYS A 147 26.22 -0.32 12.81
CA LYS A 147 25.28 0.43 13.64
C LYS A 147 24.49 -0.44 14.62
N HIS A 148 24.33 -1.73 14.32
CA HIS A 148 23.46 -2.66 15.06
C HIS A 148 24.22 -3.89 15.56
N GLN A 149 25.47 -3.73 16.00
CA GLN A 149 26.37 -4.85 16.35
C GLN A 149 25.82 -5.81 17.43
N GLU A 150 24.94 -5.34 18.31
CA GLU A 150 24.33 -6.15 19.37
C GLU A 150 23.12 -6.97 18.86
N GLU A 151 22.51 -6.57 17.75
CA GLU A 151 21.26 -7.13 17.24
C GLU A 151 21.44 -7.88 15.91
N ILE A 152 22.41 -7.46 15.09
CA ILE A 152 22.65 -7.97 13.75
C ILE A 152 24.09 -8.46 13.63
N SER A 153 24.25 -9.61 12.99
CA SER A 153 25.53 -10.24 12.71
C SER A 153 25.52 -10.82 11.29
N LYS A 154 26.58 -11.54 10.92
CA LYS A 154 26.63 -12.40 9.75
C LYS A 154 27.19 -13.75 10.13
N ILE A 155 26.70 -14.81 9.46
CA ILE A 155 27.12 -16.19 9.70
C ILE A 155 27.38 -16.89 8.37
N ASN A 156 28.13 -17.99 8.42
CA ASN A 156 28.24 -18.88 7.28
C ASN A 156 26.89 -19.54 7.01
N LEU A 157 26.52 -19.63 5.74
CA LEU A 157 25.30 -20.29 5.31
C LEU A 157 25.43 -21.79 5.52
N GLU A 158 24.53 -22.32 6.33
CA GLU A 158 24.32 -23.74 6.53
C GLU A 158 22.93 -24.12 6.00
N ILE A 159 22.85 -25.17 5.19
CA ILE A 159 21.58 -25.69 4.65
C ILE A 159 21.43 -27.16 4.97
N THR A 160 20.20 -27.58 5.26
CA THR A 160 19.85 -28.99 5.42
C THR A 160 19.59 -29.64 4.07
N ASN A 161 19.64 -30.96 4.03
CA ASN A 161 19.22 -31.69 2.84
C ASN A 161 17.73 -31.47 2.48
N ASN A 162 16.86 -31.27 3.47
CA ASN A 162 15.46 -30.86 3.18
C ASN A 162 15.41 -29.54 2.40
N ARG A 163 16.27 -28.57 2.74
CA ARG A 163 16.38 -27.32 1.99
C ARG A 163 16.94 -27.54 0.59
N ILE A 164 17.90 -28.44 0.41
CA ILE A 164 18.40 -28.82 -0.93
C ILE A 164 17.25 -29.36 -1.78
N LYS A 165 16.48 -30.32 -1.27
CA LYS A 165 15.33 -30.92 -1.98
C LYS A 165 14.27 -29.89 -2.36
N GLU A 166 14.01 -28.93 -1.46
CA GLU A 166 13.12 -27.81 -1.76
C GLU A 166 13.65 -26.94 -2.91
N LEU A 167 14.92 -26.51 -2.83
CA LEU A 167 15.53 -25.69 -3.88
C LEU A 167 15.60 -26.43 -5.23
N THR A 168 15.81 -27.75 -5.22
CA THR A 168 15.74 -28.59 -6.43
C THR A 168 14.33 -28.65 -7.00
N LYS A 169 13.31 -28.86 -6.16
CA LYS A 169 11.91 -28.88 -6.59
C LYS A 169 11.48 -27.57 -7.24
N GLU A 170 11.95 -26.45 -6.70
CA GLU A 170 11.69 -25.10 -7.23
C GLU A 170 12.62 -24.73 -8.41
N ASN A 171 13.43 -25.68 -8.91
CA ASN A 171 14.42 -25.49 -9.98
C ASN A 171 15.41 -24.34 -9.73
N ILE A 172 15.74 -24.07 -8.47
CA ILE A 172 16.73 -23.06 -8.08
C ILE A 172 18.16 -23.60 -8.20
N ILE A 173 18.34 -24.89 -7.90
CA ILE A 173 19.58 -25.66 -8.05
C ILE A 173 19.28 -27.01 -8.67
N ASN A 174 20.26 -27.64 -9.31
CA ASN A 174 20.17 -29.07 -9.64
C ASN A 174 20.44 -29.92 -8.39
N ASN A 175 19.96 -31.16 -8.37
CA ASN A 175 20.18 -32.06 -7.23
C ASN A 175 21.67 -32.45 -7.14
N PRO A 176 22.41 -32.07 -6.07
CA PRO A 176 23.81 -32.41 -5.94
C PRO A 176 24.06 -33.91 -5.64
N PHE A 177 23.00 -34.66 -5.28
CA PHE A 177 23.08 -36.09 -4.97
C PHE A 177 22.80 -37.01 -6.18
N ASP A 178 22.51 -36.44 -7.34
CA ASP A 178 22.38 -37.24 -8.56
C ASP A 178 23.76 -37.80 -8.97
N SER A 179 23.78 -38.95 -9.66
CA SER A 179 25.00 -39.71 -9.98
C SER A 179 26.01 -39.00 -10.91
N GLN A 180 25.77 -37.74 -11.25
CA GLN A 180 26.64 -36.88 -12.06
C GLN A 180 27.30 -35.75 -11.25
N GLY A 181 26.96 -35.60 -9.97
CA GLY A 181 27.54 -34.56 -9.10
C GLY A 181 29.05 -34.74 -8.92
N LEU A 182 29.81 -33.68 -9.16
CA LEU A 182 31.24 -33.67 -8.85
C LEU A 182 31.44 -33.69 -7.33
N SER A 183 32.35 -34.54 -6.86
CA SER A 183 32.66 -34.69 -5.45
C SER A 183 34.17 -34.70 -5.21
N GLY A 184 34.57 -34.41 -3.98
CA GLY A 184 35.97 -34.51 -3.60
C GLY A 184 36.18 -34.27 -2.11
N ASN A 185 37.46 -34.10 -1.75
CA ASN A 185 37.89 -33.82 -0.40
C ASN A 185 39.00 -32.77 -0.44
N ASP A 186 38.91 -31.76 0.42
CA ASP A 186 39.96 -30.74 0.59
C ASP A 186 40.16 -30.41 2.08
N GLU A 187 40.93 -29.36 2.37
CA GLU A 187 41.24 -28.93 3.75
C GLU A 187 39.99 -28.58 4.59
N ASN A 188 38.85 -28.32 3.95
CA ASN A 188 37.58 -27.99 4.60
C ASN A 188 36.66 -29.20 4.77
N GLY A 189 37.06 -30.38 4.28
CA GLY A 189 36.33 -31.63 4.38
C GLY A 189 35.86 -32.17 3.03
N LYS A 190 34.91 -33.12 3.09
CA LYS A 190 34.28 -33.69 1.91
C LYS A 190 33.33 -32.67 1.31
N TRP A 191 33.24 -32.63 -0.01
CA TRP A 191 32.37 -31.70 -0.72
C TRP A 191 31.62 -32.35 -1.88
N LEU A 192 30.42 -31.81 -2.16
CA LEU A 192 29.65 -32.05 -3.38
C LEU A 192 29.40 -30.71 -4.08
N GLU A 193 29.49 -30.71 -5.40
CA GLU A 193 29.19 -29.55 -6.23
C GLU A 193 27.68 -29.32 -6.34
N ILE A 194 27.29 -28.05 -6.29
CA ILE A 194 25.92 -27.60 -6.51
C ILE A 194 25.87 -26.91 -7.87
N ASP A 195 25.27 -27.59 -8.85
CA ASP A 195 25.05 -26.98 -10.14
C ASP A 195 23.84 -26.04 -10.10
N ILE A 196 24.01 -24.87 -10.73
CA ILE A 196 22.91 -23.94 -11.00
C ILE A 196 22.43 -24.18 -12.43
N PRO A 197 21.12 -24.22 -12.70
CA PRO A 197 20.60 -24.38 -14.06
C PRO A 197 21.23 -23.35 -15.02
N LYS A 198 21.61 -23.79 -16.23
CA LYS A 198 22.46 -22.99 -17.15
C LYS A 198 21.91 -21.59 -17.47
N ASN A 199 20.59 -21.40 -17.40
CA ASN A 199 19.92 -20.14 -17.71
C ASN A 199 19.59 -19.29 -16.47
N TYR A 200 20.05 -19.67 -15.28
CA TYR A 200 19.85 -18.91 -14.04
C TYR A 200 20.96 -17.87 -13.83
N LYS A 201 20.65 -16.87 -12.98
CA LYS A 201 21.59 -15.83 -12.56
C LYS A 201 22.87 -16.47 -11.99
N GLY A 202 24.02 -15.87 -12.29
CA GLY A 202 25.31 -16.29 -11.74
C GLY A 202 25.85 -17.65 -12.20
N SER A 203 25.11 -18.47 -12.96
CA SER A 203 25.53 -19.82 -13.38
C SER A 203 26.85 -19.85 -14.17
N SER A 204 27.14 -18.78 -14.92
CA SER A 204 28.36 -18.63 -15.72
C SER A 204 29.51 -17.94 -14.98
N GLU A 205 29.31 -17.59 -13.71
CA GLU A 205 30.25 -16.77 -12.94
C GLU A 205 30.60 -17.37 -11.60
N TYR A 206 29.72 -18.16 -11.01
CA TYR A 206 29.90 -18.73 -9.69
C TYR A 206 29.81 -20.25 -9.73
N GLN A 207 30.71 -20.89 -8.98
CA GLN A 207 30.63 -22.32 -8.67
C GLN A 207 30.34 -22.46 -7.18
N PHE A 208 29.40 -23.35 -6.84
CA PHE A 208 28.95 -23.59 -5.47
C PHE A 208 29.22 -25.02 -5.03
N ARG A 209 29.46 -25.21 -3.73
CA ARG A 209 29.69 -26.52 -3.12
C ARG A 209 29.05 -26.57 -1.74
N ILE A 210 28.54 -27.74 -1.37
CA ILE A 210 28.25 -28.09 0.03
C ILE A 210 29.44 -28.82 0.64
N TYR A 211 29.71 -28.57 1.91
CA TYR A 211 30.79 -29.18 2.67
C TYR A 211 30.30 -29.90 3.93
N SER A 212 30.93 -31.02 4.27
CA SER A 212 30.77 -31.71 5.55
C SER A 212 32.12 -32.24 6.06
N LYS A 213 32.30 -32.21 7.38
CA LYS A 213 33.41 -32.91 8.04
C LYS A 213 33.20 -34.42 8.05
N ASP A 214 31.93 -34.84 8.03
CA ASP A 214 31.52 -36.22 7.97
C ASP A 214 31.28 -36.67 6.53
N GLU A 215 30.79 -37.89 6.34
CA GLU A 215 30.33 -38.35 5.04
C GLU A 215 29.10 -37.58 4.58
N ILE A 216 29.12 -37.10 3.33
CA ILE A 216 27.95 -36.45 2.74
C ILE A 216 26.99 -37.54 2.27
N ILE A 217 25.85 -37.63 2.94
CA ILE A 217 24.80 -38.63 2.66
C ILE A 217 23.47 -37.91 2.43
N ASP A 218 22.57 -38.48 1.62
CA ASP A 218 21.22 -37.94 1.40
C ASP A 218 20.33 -38.19 2.64
N SER A 219 20.61 -37.47 3.75
CA SER A 219 19.90 -37.57 5.03
C SER A 219 19.17 -36.25 5.35
N PRO A 220 17.86 -36.26 5.66
CA PRO A 220 17.05 -35.05 5.85
C PRO A 220 17.62 -34.00 6.80
N ASN A 221 18.28 -34.46 7.86
CA ASN A 221 18.73 -33.62 8.97
C ASN A 221 20.23 -33.31 8.93
N GLN A 222 20.97 -33.81 7.94
CA GLN A 222 22.38 -33.44 7.81
C GLN A 222 22.48 -31.97 7.37
N ILE A 223 23.36 -31.24 8.03
CA ILE A 223 23.63 -29.83 7.79
C ILE A 223 24.93 -29.73 6.98
N TYR A 224 24.92 -28.88 5.97
CA TYR A 224 26.09 -28.61 5.14
C TYR A 224 26.42 -27.12 5.10
N GLU A 225 27.71 -26.80 5.17
CA GLU A 225 28.20 -25.45 4.94
C GLU A 225 28.25 -25.19 3.43
N VAL A 226 27.71 -24.05 2.98
CA VAL A 226 27.73 -23.65 1.57
C VAL A 226 28.92 -22.75 1.29
N ARG A 227 29.67 -23.07 0.24
CA ARG A 227 30.80 -22.27 -0.24
C ARG A 227 30.69 -21.93 -1.71
N TYR A 228 31.32 -20.84 -2.12
CA TYR A 228 31.34 -20.39 -3.50
C TYR A 228 32.70 -19.82 -3.91
N LYS A 229 32.95 -19.76 -5.22
CA LYS A 229 34.04 -18.98 -5.82
C LYS A 229 33.59 -18.35 -7.13
N ASN A 230 34.22 -17.24 -7.54
CA ASN A 230 34.01 -16.67 -8.87
C ASN A 230 34.93 -17.38 -9.87
N ILE A 231 34.35 -18.04 -10.89
CA ILE A 231 35.12 -18.80 -11.88
C ILE A 231 35.78 -17.91 -12.93
N LYS A 232 35.36 -16.66 -13.07
CA LYS A 232 36.01 -15.69 -13.98
C LYS A 232 37.34 -15.19 -13.41
N ASN A 233 37.53 -15.28 -12.09
CA ASN A 233 38.79 -14.98 -11.44
C ASN A 233 39.50 -16.28 -11.04
N SER A 234 40.46 -16.73 -11.86
CA SER A 234 41.18 -17.98 -11.64
C SER A 234 41.96 -18.07 -10.32
N LYS A 235 42.16 -16.93 -9.63
CA LYS A 235 42.81 -16.86 -8.32
C LYS A 235 41.85 -17.02 -7.14
N ASP A 236 40.54 -16.95 -7.36
CA ASP A 236 39.56 -17.06 -6.30
C ASP A 236 39.51 -18.49 -5.74
N LYS A 237 39.61 -18.58 -4.42
CA LYS A 237 39.40 -19.82 -3.67
C LYS A 237 37.95 -19.94 -3.25
N PHE A 238 37.50 -21.17 -2.99
CA PHE A 238 36.21 -21.38 -2.34
C PHE A 238 36.20 -20.72 -0.96
N LYS A 239 35.21 -19.88 -0.72
CA LYS A 239 34.96 -19.22 0.55
C LYS A 239 33.52 -19.44 0.99
N PRO A 240 33.21 -19.37 2.30
CA PRO A 240 31.84 -19.49 2.79
C PRO A 240 30.91 -18.48 2.12
N VAL A 241 29.69 -18.91 1.83
CA VAL A 241 28.60 -17.98 1.56
C VAL A 241 28.19 -17.40 2.91
N GLU A 242 28.39 -16.10 3.12
CA GLU A 242 27.96 -15.42 4.34
C GLU A 242 26.54 -14.85 4.15
N VAL A 243 25.69 -14.98 5.17
CA VAL A 243 24.34 -14.40 5.20
C VAL A 243 24.16 -13.53 6.43
N MET A 244 23.35 -12.49 6.30
CA MET A 244 22.96 -11.62 7.41
C MET A 244 22.15 -12.43 8.42
N ALA A 245 22.31 -12.13 9.71
CA ALA A 245 21.65 -12.82 10.80
C ALA A 245 21.19 -11.81 11.88
N LYS A 246 20.09 -12.13 12.56
CA LYS A 246 19.64 -11.40 13.75
C LYS A 246 19.96 -12.21 15.00
N ILE A 247 20.37 -11.57 16.08
CA ILE A 247 20.53 -12.21 17.38
C ILE A 247 19.13 -12.45 17.96
N VAL A 248 18.74 -13.71 18.07
CA VAL A 248 17.49 -14.16 18.68
C VAL A 248 17.85 -15.05 19.85
N ASP A 249 17.43 -14.69 21.06
CA ASP A 249 17.77 -15.38 22.31
C ASP A 249 19.27 -15.65 22.47
N GLY A 250 20.09 -14.64 22.12
CA GLY A 250 21.55 -14.71 22.20
C GLY A 250 22.23 -15.54 21.12
N ARG A 251 21.49 -16.02 20.10
CA ARG A 251 22.04 -16.81 18.99
C ARG A 251 21.84 -16.11 17.65
N PRO A 252 22.88 -16.04 16.79
CA PRO A 252 22.73 -15.52 15.44
C PRO A 252 21.87 -16.46 14.61
N THR A 253 20.71 -15.97 14.18
CA THR A 253 19.73 -16.70 13.37
C THR A 253 19.67 -16.06 11.99
N PRO A 254 19.84 -16.81 10.88
CA PRO A 254 19.94 -16.24 9.55
C PRO A 254 18.65 -15.53 9.15
N LEU A 255 18.79 -14.43 8.39
CA LEU A 255 17.68 -13.60 7.96
C LEU A 255 17.06 -14.09 6.64
N THR A 256 15.74 -14.02 6.60
CA THR A 256 14.91 -14.20 5.41
C THR A 256 13.85 -13.10 5.30
N ALA A 257 12.97 -13.19 4.30
CA ALA A 257 11.88 -12.23 4.11
C ALA A 257 10.95 -12.20 5.33
N ASP A 258 10.37 -11.04 5.60
CA ASP A 258 9.34 -10.81 6.61
C ASP A 258 7.93 -10.80 6.01
N TYR A 259 6.94 -10.68 6.90
CA TYR A 259 5.54 -10.54 6.56
C TYR A 259 5.20 -9.06 6.47
N ASP A 260 5.43 -8.51 5.27
CA ASP A 260 4.99 -7.18 4.89
C ASP A 260 3.45 -7.09 4.95
N ILE A 261 2.92 -6.40 5.95
CA ILE A 261 1.49 -6.18 6.06
C ILE A 261 1.10 -5.07 5.10
N PHE A 262 0.21 -5.34 4.16
CA PHE A 262 -0.34 -4.32 3.28
C PHE A 262 -1.25 -3.37 4.06
N GLY A 263 -2.21 -3.90 4.83
CA GLY A 263 -3.18 -3.11 5.60
C GLY A 263 -3.88 -3.93 6.68
N ILE A 264 -4.34 -3.25 7.73
CA ILE A 264 -5.17 -3.83 8.80
C ILE A 264 -6.42 -2.99 8.89
N PHE A 265 -7.59 -3.61 8.74
CA PHE A 265 -8.87 -2.91 8.80
C PHE A 265 -9.69 -3.46 9.96
N GLN A 266 -9.55 -2.82 11.12
CA GLN A 266 -10.28 -3.19 12.33
C GLN A 266 -11.71 -2.64 12.27
N SER A 267 -12.68 -3.40 12.78
CA SER A 267 -14.04 -2.90 12.92
C SER A 267 -14.10 -1.77 13.96
N LEU A 268 -14.99 -0.79 13.74
CA LEU A 268 -15.22 0.30 14.70
C LEU A 268 -15.65 -0.25 16.06
N GLU A 269 -16.44 -1.33 16.07
CA GLU A 269 -16.86 -1.99 17.32
C GLU A 269 -15.67 -2.54 18.09
N SER A 270 -14.78 -3.31 17.45
CA SER A 270 -13.59 -3.85 18.11
C SER A 270 -12.64 -2.74 18.57
N LEU A 271 -12.49 -1.66 17.78
CA LEU A 271 -11.66 -0.52 18.17
C LEU A 271 -12.18 0.19 19.44
N ILE A 272 -13.50 0.37 19.54
CA ILE A 272 -14.16 0.93 20.74
C ILE A 272 -14.04 -0.05 21.92
N GLU A 273 -14.09 -1.35 21.65
CA GLU A 273 -13.98 -2.38 22.67
C GLU A 273 -12.61 -2.45 23.31
N ASP A 274 -11.57 -2.40 22.46
CA ASP A 274 -10.17 -2.48 22.85
C ASP A 274 -9.66 -1.18 23.48
N ASN A 275 -10.36 -0.05 23.27
CA ASN A 275 -9.96 1.26 23.79
C ASN A 275 -11.03 1.87 24.73
N PRO A 276 -10.91 1.69 26.06
CA PRO A 276 -11.84 2.25 27.04
C PRO A 276 -11.91 3.78 27.01
N GLU A 277 -10.80 4.46 26.75
CA GLU A 277 -10.78 5.92 26.64
C GLU A 277 -11.63 6.38 25.46
N PHE A 278 -11.45 5.76 24.29
CA PHE A 278 -12.28 6.05 23.11
C PHE A 278 -13.77 5.84 23.40
N SER A 279 -14.12 4.72 24.03
CA SER A 279 -15.49 4.44 24.47
C SER A 279 -16.03 5.55 25.39
N ASN A 280 -15.25 5.99 26.37
CA ASN A 280 -15.66 7.05 27.29
C ASN A 280 -15.85 8.39 26.56
N THR A 281 -14.92 8.77 25.68
CA THR A 281 -15.02 9.97 24.85
C THR A 281 -16.28 9.97 23.99
N LEU A 282 -16.64 8.83 23.40
CA LEU A 282 -17.87 8.70 22.61
C LEU A 282 -19.13 8.82 23.48
N GLN A 283 -19.11 8.29 24.70
CA GLN A 283 -20.23 8.47 25.65
C GLN A 283 -20.40 9.93 26.08
N GLU A 284 -19.31 10.68 26.24
CA GLU A 284 -19.35 12.12 26.48
C GLU A 284 -19.88 12.87 25.27
N ALA A 285 -19.37 12.57 24.07
CA ALA A 285 -19.85 13.17 22.83
C ALA A 285 -21.34 12.90 22.63
N HIS A 286 -21.87 11.75 23.07
CA HIS A 286 -23.29 11.46 23.00
C HIS A 286 -24.16 12.45 23.80
N LYS A 287 -23.63 12.99 24.92
CA LYS A 287 -24.33 13.95 25.78
C LYS A 287 -24.40 15.36 25.18
N GLU A 288 -23.64 15.66 24.13
CA GLU A 288 -23.66 16.97 23.46
C GLU A 288 -24.99 17.21 22.74
N PRO A 289 -25.78 18.23 23.13
CA PRO A 289 -27.10 18.48 22.53
C PRO A 289 -27.01 19.09 21.12
N ASN A 290 -25.94 19.82 20.79
CA ASN A 290 -25.77 20.39 19.46
C ASN A 290 -25.23 19.33 18.49
N LEU A 291 -26.05 18.93 17.50
CA LEU A 291 -25.71 17.87 16.55
C LEU A 291 -24.38 18.09 15.81
N LEU A 292 -24.08 19.33 15.41
CA LEU A 292 -22.83 19.65 14.70
C LEU A 292 -21.61 19.54 15.64
N LYS A 293 -21.72 20.04 16.88
CA LYS A 293 -20.66 19.88 17.88
C LYS A 293 -20.47 18.41 18.24
N LYS A 294 -21.55 17.66 18.42
CA LYS A 294 -21.55 16.21 18.66
C LYS A 294 -20.83 15.45 17.56
N TRP A 295 -21.15 15.74 16.30
CA TRP A 295 -20.47 15.14 15.15
C TRP A 295 -18.98 15.49 15.12
N ARG A 296 -18.61 16.76 15.32
CA ARG A 296 -17.19 17.18 15.39
C ARG A 296 -16.44 16.46 16.50
N PHE A 297 -17.08 16.32 17.66
CA PHE A 297 -16.49 15.61 18.80
C PHE A 297 -16.25 14.13 18.45
N ILE A 298 -17.26 13.44 17.93
CA ILE A 298 -17.12 12.03 17.51
C ILE A 298 -16.00 11.88 16.46
N ASN A 299 -15.93 12.76 15.48
CA ASN A 299 -14.87 12.72 14.47
C ASN A 299 -13.48 12.95 15.05
N ASN A 300 -13.33 13.92 15.95
CA ASN A 300 -12.05 14.17 16.59
C ASN A 300 -11.61 12.97 17.43
N ALA A 301 -12.55 12.32 18.14
CA ALA A 301 -12.28 11.09 18.88
C ALA A 301 -11.87 9.95 17.93
N LEU A 302 -12.58 9.76 16.81
CA LEU A 302 -12.22 8.74 15.82
C LEU A 302 -10.84 9.01 15.20
N ILE A 303 -10.52 10.28 14.92
CA ILE A 303 -9.18 10.66 14.45
C ILE A 303 -8.14 10.31 15.50
N GLN A 304 -8.29 10.82 16.72
CA GLN A 304 -7.32 10.64 17.80
C GLN A 304 -7.06 9.16 18.12
N TYR A 305 -8.12 8.36 18.27
CA TYR A 305 -8.00 6.98 18.73
C TYR A 305 -7.88 5.95 17.60
N GLY A 306 -8.28 6.30 16.37
CA GLY A 306 -8.31 5.38 15.24
C GLY A 306 -7.34 5.70 14.11
N LEU A 307 -7.15 6.97 13.76
CA LEU A 307 -6.47 7.39 12.52
C LEU A 307 -5.19 8.19 12.73
N GLU A 308 -5.00 8.77 13.90
CA GLU A 308 -3.82 9.55 14.26
C GLU A 308 -2.61 8.63 14.33
N ARG A 309 -1.51 9.11 13.76
CA ARG A 309 -0.30 8.31 13.53
C ARG A 309 0.86 9.11 14.09
N GLU A 310 1.61 8.48 14.97
CA GLU A 310 2.81 9.07 15.53
C GLU A 310 3.98 8.16 15.22
N THR A 311 5.17 8.75 15.13
CA THR A 311 6.42 8.00 15.08
C THR A 311 6.71 7.45 16.47
N ASP A 312 7.11 6.18 16.56
CA ASP A 312 7.35 5.51 17.86
C ASP A 312 8.43 6.21 18.71
N ALA A 313 9.38 6.92 18.06
CA ALA A 313 10.43 7.69 18.73
C ALA A 313 9.90 8.74 19.73
N HIS A 314 8.67 9.26 19.57
CA HIS A 314 8.07 10.19 20.52
C HIS A 314 7.40 9.52 21.72
N ARG A 315 7.08 8.22 21.63
CA ARG A 315 6.28 7.49 22.63
C ARG A 315 7.12 6.71 23.64
N HIS A 316 8.38 6.36 23.32
CA HIS A 316 9.27 5.55 24.19
C HIS A 316 9.81 6.24 25.47
N LYS A 317 9.17 7.29 26.00
CA LYS A 317 9.58 7.85 27.31
C LYS A 317 9.10 7.04 28.52
N ASN A 318 8.06 6.20 28.39
CA ASN A 318 7.40 5.55 29.53
C ASN A 318 7.27 4.01 29.45
N TRP A 319 7.80 3.36 28.42
CA TRP A 319 7.79 1.90 28.33
C TRP A 319 9.13 1.33 28.83
N ASN A 320 9.11 0.67 29.99
CA ASN A 320 10.30 0.06 30.61
C ASN A 320 10.83 -1.17 29.86
N ASP A 321 10.14 -1.65 28.81
CA ASP A 321 10.51 -2.82 28.02
C ASP A 321 11.02 -2.45 26.60
N ALA A 322 11.70 -1.29 26.47
CA ALA A 322 12.27 -0.79 25.21
C ALA A 322 13.51 -1.58 24.72
N TRP A 323 13.44 -2.92 24.73
CA TRP A 323 14.53 -3.83 24.35
C TRP A 323 14.59 -4.18 22.86
N LEU A 324 13.87 -3.49 21.96
CA LEU A 324 13.79 -3.98 20.57
C LEU A 324 14.01 -3.01 19.42
N LEU A 325 14.09 -1.67 19.59
CA LEU A 325 14.31 -0.81 18.41
C LEU A 325 15.19 0.43 18.71
N PRO A 326 16.27 0.67 17.94
CA PRO A 326 17.19 1.78 18.16
C PRO A 326 16.56 3.14 17.83
N LYS A 327 16.84 4.13 18.69
CA LYS A 327 16.31 5.51 18.71
C LYS A 327 16.43 6.33 17.40
N ASN A 328 17.12 5.82 16.39
CA ASN A 328 17.49 6.57 15.18
C ASN A 328 16.80 6.05 13.91
N GLU A 329 16.09 4.93 14.00
CA GLU A 329 15.22 4.46 12.92
C GLU A 329 13.84 5.05 13.14
N ILE A 330 13.45 5.99 12.29
CA ILE A 330 12.10 6.52 12.27
C ILE A 330 11.19 5.33 11.89
N MET A 331 10.64 4.64 12.88
CA MET A 331 9.51 3.75 12.63
C MET A 331 8.46 4.55 11.88
N GLN A 332 7.91 3.92 10.85
CA GLN A 332 6.84 4.50 10.07
C GLN A 332 5.70 4.86 11.04
N ALA A 333 5.19 6.09 10.92
CA ALA A 333 4.14 6.56 11.82
C ALA A 333 2.92 5.65 11.67
N MET A 334 2.38 5.13 12.78
CA MET A 334 1.19 4.28 12.74
C MET A 334 0.24 4.56 13.91
N PRO A 335 -1.06 4.21 13.80
CA PRO A 335 -1.98 4.27 14.92
C PRO A 335 -1.52 3.42 16.11
N HIS A 336 -1.86 3.85 17.33
CA HIS A 336 -1.43 3.11 18.53
C HIS A 336 -1.91 1.65 18.54
N TRP A 337 -3.17 1.44 18.16
CA TRP A 337 -3.77 0.11 18.10
C TRP A 337 -3.10 -0.81 17.06
N HIS A 338 -2.44 -0.26 16.01
CA HIS A 338 -1.66 -1.09 15.07
C HIS A 338 -0.50 -1.82 15.76
N ILE A 339 0.15 -1.18 16.73
CA ILE A 339 1.29 -1.75 17.46
C ILE A 339 0.85 -2.99 18.24
N GLU A 340 -0.29 -2.90 18.91
CA GLU A 340 -0.88 -4.02 19.66
C GLU A 340 -1.29 -5.17 18.74
N ILE A 341 -1.84 -4.87 17.56
CA ILE A 341 -2.19 -5.89 16.58
C ILE A 341 -0.93 -6.54 15.98
N LEU A 342 0.12 -5.78 15.68
CA LEU A 342 1.41 -6.32 15.22
C LEU A 342 2.02 -7.28 16.23
N ASP A 343 2.02 -6.92 17.52
CA ASP A 343 2.46 -7.81 18.60
C ASP A 343 1.60 -9.09 18.66
N GLN A 344 0.28 -8.98 18.52
CA GLN A 344 -0.62 -10.14 18.48
C GLN A 344 -0.38 -11.04 17.25
N ILE A 345 -0.06 -10.48 16.09
CA ILE A 345 0.33 -11.24 14.89
C ILE A 345 1.62 -12.02 15.18
N ASN A 346 2.64 -11.37 15.74
CA ASN A 346 3.88 -12.05 16.09
C ASN A 346 3.66 -13.17 17.13
N LYS A 347 2.85 -12.92 18.17
CA LYS A 347 2.45 -13.92 19.17
C LYS A 347 1.68 -15.08 18.56
N ALA A 348 0.82 -14.82 17.57
CA ALA A 348 0.09 -15.85 16.85
C ALA A 348 1.03 -16.76 16.03
N ALA A 349 2.06 -16.20 15.38
CA ALA A 349 3.09 -16.99 14.69
C ALA A 349 3.92 -17.82 15.69
N MET A 350 4.35 -17.24 16.81
CA MET A 350 5.08 -17.99 17.85
C MET A 350 4.24 -19.14 18.43
N LYS A 351 2.94 -18.91 18.64
CA LYS A 351 2.00 -19.96 19.07
C LYS A 351 1.87 -21.10 18.05
N ALA A 352 2.05 -20.82 16.76
CA ALA A 352 2.11 -21.82 15.70
C ALA A 352 3.46 -22.56 15.62
N GLY A 353 4.43 -22.22 16.48
CA GLY A 353 5.74 -22.88 16.57
C GLY A 353 6.91 -22.08 16.00
N TYR A 354 6.70 -20.82 15.58
CA TYR A 354 7.79 -19.98 15.09
C TYR A 354 8.77 -19.58 16.21
N THR A 355 10.07 -19.77 15.95
CA THR A 355 11.15 -19.49 16.93
C THR A 355 12.12 -18.40 16.46
N GLY A 356 11.93 -17.81 15.27
CA GLY A 356 12.83 -16.79 14.72
C GLY A 356 12.59 -15.37 15.25
N GLY A 357 11.89 -15.23 16.39
CA GLY A 357 11.50 -13.95 16.98
C GLY A 357 10.20 -13.40 16.39
N THR A 358 10.29 -12.32 15.62
CA THR A 358 9.14 -11.66 14.96
C THR A 358 9.06 -12.05 13.48
N VAL A 359 7.85 -12.07 12.93
CA VAL A 359 7.57 -12.26 11.50
C VAL A 359 7.11 -10.98 10.82
N ALA A 360 6.47 -10.06 11.53
CA ALA A 360 6.05 -8.75 11.03
C ALA A 360 6.78 -7.66 11.83
N ASN A 361 7.59 -6.84 11.15
CA ASN A 361 8.59 -6.00 11.81
C ASN A 361 8.33 -4.49 11.72
N HIS A 362 7.34 -4.06 10.95
CA HIS A 362 7.05 -2.64 10.75
C HIS A 362 5.56 -2.36 10.50
N ALA A 363 5.24 -1.07 10.36
CA ALA A 363 3.90 -0.62 10.01
C ALA A 363 3.41 -1.20 8.68
N THR A 364 2.13 -1.03 8.42
CA THR A 364 1.52 -1.45 7.15
C THR A 364 2.08 -0.66 5.97
N GLU A 365 2.05 -1.22 4.76
CA GLU A 365 2.42 -0.54 3.51
C GLU A 365 1.61 0.76 3.27
N LEU A 366 0.43 0.89 3.88
CA LEU A 366 -0.35 2.13 3.90
C LEU A 366 0.33 3.30 4.65
N GLU A 367 1.40 3.04 5.41
CA GLU A 367 2.22 4.05 6.08
C GLU A 367 3.54 4.34 5.37
N ASN A 368 3.87 3.54 4.35
CA ASN A 368 5.11 3.69 3.59
C ASN A 368 4.99 4.82 2.57
N VAL A 369 4.93 6.07 3.05
CA VAL A 369 4.79 7.27 2.22
C VAL A 369 6.07 7.64 1.45
N ARG A 370 7.21 7.04 1.84
CA ARG A 370 8.53 7.35 1.31
C ARG A 370 8.89 6.46 0.12
N LEU A 371 8.66 5.16 0.27
CA LEU A 371 9.01 4.13 -0.72
C LEU A 371 7.79 3.25 -1.02
N PRO A 372 6.63 3.84 -1.37
CA PRO A 372 5.41 3.06 -1.54
C PRO A 372 5.60 2.03 -2.65
N GLN A 373 5.03 0.85 -2.44
CA GLN A 373 5.05 -0.29 -3.32
C GLN A 373 3.62 -0.70 -3.63
N ILE A 374 3.46 -1.37 -4.77
CA ILE A 374 2.23 -2.07 -5.14
C ILE A 374 2.58 -3.53 -5.37
N ALA A 375 1.63 -4.40 -5.03
CA ALA A 375 1.66 -5.79 -5.42
C ALA A 375 0.37 -6.12 -6.18
N LEU A 376 0.51 -6.95 -7.20
CA LEU A 376 -0.65 -7.47 -7.95
C LEU A 376 -1.47 -8.41 -7.09
N HIS A 377 -0.78 -9.22 -6.27
CA HIS A 377 -1.39 -10.16 -5.36
C HIS A 377 -1.36 -9.60 -3.96
N ILE A 378 -2.53 -9.43 -3.33
CA ILE A 378 -2.64 -9.09 -1.91
C ILE A 378 -3.42 -10.20 -1.24
N PHE A 379 -2.75 -10.93 -0.35
CA PHE A 379 -3.36 -12.00 0.41
C PHE A 379 -4.18 -11.42 1.55
N VAL A 380 -5.39 -11.91 1.73
CA VAL A 380 -6.38 -11.35 2.65
C VAL A 380 -6.91 -12.45 3.56
N ILE A 381 -6.92 -12.16 4.85
CA ILE A 381 -7.63 -12.91 5.87
C ILE A 381 -8.78 -12.04 6.33
N SER A 382 -10.00 -12.51 6.11
CA SER A 382 -11.22 -11.80 6.49
C SER A 382 -11.68 -12.15 7.93
N PRO A 383 -12.58 -11.34 8.53
CA PRO A 383 -13.06 -11.54 9.90
C PRO A 383 -13.80 -12.85 10.18
N ASP A 384 -14.37 -13.51 9.17
CA ASP A 384 -14.97 -14.84 9.33
C ASP A 384 -13.96 -15.98 9.13
N GLY A 385 -12.71 -15.64 8.85
CA GLY A 385 -11.63 -16.57 8.55
C GLY A 385 -11.59 -17.03 7.09
N ALA A 386 -12.33 -16.44 6.15
CA ALA A 386 -12.10 -16.75 4.74
C ALA A 386 -10.75 -16.17 4.28
N THR A 387 -10.03 -16.93 3.44
CA THR A 387 -8.75 -16.53 2.84
C THR A 387 -8.87 -16.40 1.34
N PHE A 388 -8.35 -15.31 0.79
CA PHE A 388 -8.32 -15.07 -0.65
C PHE A 388 -7.15 -14.16 -1.03
N SER A 389 -6.76 -14.16 -2.30
CA SER A 389 -5.71 -13.29 -2.83
C SER A 389 -6.25 -12.55 -4.04
N THR A 390 -6.13 -11.22 -4.06
CA THR A 390 -6.40 -10.45 -5.29
C THR A 390 -5.37 -10.79 -6.36
N THR A 391 -5.66 -10.48 -7.62
CA THR A 391 -4.74 -10.76 -8.75
C THR A 391 -4.39 -9.52 -9.56
N SER A 392 -4.86 -8.35 -9.14
CA SER A 392 -4.51 -7.06 -9.73
C SER A 392 -4.62 -5.93 -8.71
N TRP A 393 -3.95 -4.80 -9.00
CA TRP A 393 -4.06 -3.59 -8.19
C TRP A 393 -5.47 -3.01 -8.21
N GLU A 394 -6.15 -3.05 -9.35
CA GLU A 394 -7.55 -2.63 -9.49
C GLU A 394 -8.48 -3.49 -8.63
N GLY A 395 -8.24 -4.81 -8.58
CA GLY A 395 -8.97 -5.74 -7.73
C GLY A 395 -8.77 -5.45 -6.24
N THR A 396 -7.53 -5.14 -5.83
CA THR A 396 -7.23 -4.68 -4.46
C THR A 396 -7.95 -3.39 -4.12
N GLN A 397 -7.95 -2.40 -5.02
CA GLN A 397 -8.67 -1.14 -4.80
C GLN A 397 -10.19 -1.36 -4.70
N GLN A 398 -10.76 -2.22 -5.55
CA GLN A 398 -12.18 -2.58 -5.49
C GLN A 398 -12.52 -3.30 -4.18
N LEU A 399 -11.65 -4.20 -3.71
CA LEU A 399 -11.83 -4.88 -2.43
C LEU A 399 -11.89 -3.87 -1.27
N ILE A 400 -10.93 -2.95 -1.20
CA ILE A 400 -10.88 -1.91 -0.16
C ILE A 400 -12.15 -1.05 -0.20
N ARG A 401 -12.62 -0.68 -1.40
CA ARG A 401 -13.91 0.02 -1.56
C ARG A 401 -15.09 -0.80 -1.05
N ASN A 402 -15.16 -2.07 -1.38
CA ASN A 402 -16.26 -2.94 -0.96
C ASN A 402 -16.26 -3.13 0.58
N ILE A 403 -15.07 -3.26 1.20
CA ILE A 403 -14.92 -3.27 2.66
C ILE A 403 -15.38 -1.94 3.25
N PHE A 404 -14.94 -0.81 2.69
CA PHE A 404 -15.36 0.52 3.14
C PHE A 404 -16.87 0.74 3.02
N ALA A 405 -17.47 0.33 1.90
CA ALA A 405 -18.91 0.45 1.63
C ALA A 405 -19.76 -0.39 2.61
N SER A 406 -19.20 -1.44 3.21
CA SER A 406 -19.87 -2.19 4.27
C SER A 406 -20.09 -1.36 5.55
N GLY A 407 -19.32 -0.29 5.73
CA GLY A 407 -19.48 0.70 6.80
C GLY A 407 -18.92 0.31 8.16
N ASP A 408 -18.47 -0.93 8.36
CA ASP A 408 -18.13 -1.41 9.72
C ASP A 408 -16.66 -1.24 10.10
N TYR A 409 -15.79 -0.95 9.13
CA TYR A 409 -14.33 -1.01 9.29
C TYR A 409 -13.70 0.36 9.17
N LEU A 410 -12.61 0.57 9.93
CA LEU A 410 -11.77 1.73 9.81
C LEU A 410 -10.74 1.51 8.71
N LEU A 411 -10.72 2.38 7.71
CA LEU A 411 -9.77 2.33 6.60
C LEU A 411 -9.17 3.70 6.36
N TYR A 412 -7.96 3.68 5.83
CA TYR A 412 -7.29 4.84 5.25
C TYR A 412 -6.38 4.38 4.12
N THR A 413 -5.98 5.31 3.27
CA THR A 413 -5.06 5.05 2.16
C THR A 413 -3.66 5.58 2.46
N ASN A 414 -2.67 5.11 1.71
CA ASN A 414 -1.33 5.65 1.76
C ASN A 414 -1.34 7.11 1.26
N ARG A 415 -0.81 8.02 2.08
CA ARG A 415 -0.83 9.47 1.80
C ARG A 415 0.05 9.88 0.61
N SER A 416 0.92 8.99 0.12
CA SER A 416 1.69 9.22 -1.09
C SER A 416 1.02 8.68 -2.35
N TYR A 417 -0.11 7.98 -2.26
CA TYR A 417 -0.86 7.61 -3.45
C TYR A 417 -1.46 8.86 -4.11
N ASN A 418 -1.63 8.80 -5.43
CA ASN A 418 -1.99 9.89 -6.33
C ASN A 418 -0.99 11.05 -6.44
N ILE A 419 0.13 11.01 -5.72
CA ILE A 419 1.23 11.99 -5.80
C ILE A 419 2.56 11.29 -6.04
N ILE A 420 3.64 12.07 -6.24
CA ILE A 420 4.99 11.52 -6.33
C ILE A 420 5.56 11.35 -4.91
N ALA A 421 5.94 10.12 -4.56
CA ALA A 421 6.59 9.80 -3.30
C ALA A 421 7.88 10.61 -3.09
N SER A 422 8.12 11.04 -1.84
CA SER A 422 9.13 12.07 -1.54
C SER A 422 10.57 11.57 -1.66
N GLU A 423 10.85 10.29 -1.41
CA GLU A 423 12.21 9.83 -1.12
C GLU A 423 12.61 8.56 -1.91
N LYS A 424 13.65 8.70 -2.74
CA LYS A 424 14.35 7.69 -3.55
C LYS A 424 13.61 7.03 -4.72
N ASN A 425 12.43 6.43 -4.56
CA ASN A 425 11.83 5.68 -5.69
C ASN A 425 11.03 6.56 -6.68
N LYS A 426 10.59 7.76 -6.24
CA LYS A 426 9.76 8.69 -7.03
C LYS A 426 8.55 8.02 -7.69
N ALA A 427 8.03 6.98 -7.04
CA ALA A 427 6.85 6.27 -7.48
C ALA A 427 5.63 7.21 -7.45
N GLN A 428 4.74 7.02 -8.41
CA GLN A 428 3.46 7.70 -8.52
C GLN A 428 2.42 6.61 -8.69
N ILE A 429 1.80 6.22 -7.57
CA ILE A 429 0.88 5.08 -7.50
C ILE A 429 -0.53 5.63 -7.51
N GLU A 430 -1.32 5.19 -8.48
CA GLU A 430 -2.74 5.52 -8.55
C GLU A 430 -3.50 4.86 -7.40
N ALA A 431 -4.37 5.62 -6.74
CA ALA A 431 -5.39 5.07 -5.86
C ALA A 431 -6.74 5.76 -6.13
N LEU A 432 -7.79 4.96 -6.15
CA LEU A 432 -9.16 5.42 -6.30
C LEU A 432 -9.64 5.99 -4.96
N ASP A 433 -9.24 7.24 -4.74
CA ASP A 433 -9.59 8.08 -3.61
C ASP A 433 -10.65 9.11 -4.02
N LYS A 434 -11.23 9.81 -3.05
CA LYS A 434 -12.17 10.91 -3.28
C LYS A 434 -11.51 12.00 -4.11
N MET A 435 -12.32 12.73 -4.86
CA MET A 435 -11.88 13.95 -5.54
C MET A 435 -11.29 14.96 -4.53
N PRO A 436 -10.14 15.60 -4.77
CA PRO A 436 -9.57 16.58 -3.82
C PRO A 436 -10.42 17.85 -3.80
N ASN A 437 -10.42 18.57 -2.67
CA ASN A 437 -10.83 19.98 -2.68
C ASN A 437 -9.69 20.85 -3.23
N ASP A 438 -9.94 22.14 -3.41
CA ASP A 438 -8.97 23.11 -3.92
C ASP A 438 -7.68 23.16 -3.08
N SER A 439 -7.78 23.17 -1.75
CA SER A 439 -6.61 23.19 -0.87
C SER A 439 -5.74 21.94 -1.01
N VAL A 440 -6.37 20.76 -1.05
CA VAL A 440 -5.66 19.48 -1.26
C VAL A 440 -5.03 19.45 -2.65
N PHE A 441 -5.78 19.85 -3.68
CA PHE A 441 -5.30 19.94 -5.06
C PHE A 441 -4.03 20.80 -5.19
N TYR A 442 -4.01 22.00 -4.60
CA TYR A 442 -2.81 22.84 -4.62
C TYR A 442 -1.63 22.23 -3.84
N LYS A 443 -1.89 21.53 -2.74
CA LYS A 443 -0.83 20.83 -1.98
C LYS A 443 -0.23 19.68 -2.78
N GLU A 444 -1.06 18.94 -3.52
CA GLU A 444 -0.62 17.89 -4.44
C GLU A 444 0.24 18.49 -5.56
N LEU A 445 -0.19 19.59 -6.20
CA LEU A 445 0.61 20.31 -7.21
C LEU A 445 1.94 20.84 -6.66
N TYR A 446 1.96 21.38 -5.44
CA TYR A 446 3.20 21.83 -4.80
C TYR A 446 4.17 20.66 -4.54
N THR A 447 3.62 19.50 -4.18
CA THR A 447 4.42 18.27 -4.01
C THR A 447 5.02 17.81 -5.33
N LEU A 448 4.30 17.93 -6.44
CA LEU A 448 4.84 17.69 -7.78
C LEU A 448 5.97 18.67 -8.10
N LYS A 449 5.77 19.98 -7.89
CA LYS A 449 6.82 21.03 -8.07
C LYS A 449 8.11 20.66 -7.33
N LYS A 450 7.99 20.31 -6.05
CA LYS A 450 9.14 19.96 -5.20
C LYS A 450 9.88 18.73 -5.72
N ASN A 451 9.17 17.76 -6.28
CA ASN A 451 9.76 16.51 -6.76
C ASN A 451 10.37 16.61 -8.16
N THR A 452 9.79 17.40 -9.05
CA THR A 452 10.27 17.55 -10.43
C THR A 452 11.28 18.69 -10.59
N GLY A 453 11.27 19.65 -9.65
CA GLY A 453 12.06 20.88 -9.76
C GLY A 453 11.51 21.87 -10.79
N THR A 454 10.37 21.58 -11.41
CA THR A 454 9.77 22.41 -12.46
C THR A 454 8.29 22.64 -12.15
N PHE A 455 7.88 23.91 -12.18
CA PHE A 455 6.48 24.28 -12.11
C PHE A 455 5.92 24.51 -13.50
N ILE A 456 4.65 24.16 -13.72
CA ILE A 456 4.01 24.30 -15.03
C ILE A 456 3.96 25.78 -15.46
N ALA A 457 3.87 26.73 -14.52
CA ALA A 457 3.53 28.13 -14.82
C ALA A 457 4.70 29.05 -15.26
N GLU A 458 5.95 28.56 -15.42
CA GLU A 458 7.12 29.48 -15.44
C GLU A 458 7.62 29.99 -16.80
N SER A 459 7.07 29.64 -17.98
CA SER A 459 7.41 30.43 -19.21
C SER A 459 6.53 30.27 -20.46
N ASP A 460 5.83 29.15 -20.69
CA ASP A 460 5.26 28.85 -22.03
C ASP A 460 3.73 28.59 -22.05
N THR A 461 3.00 28.79 -20.93
CA THR A 461 1.68 28.16 -20.76
C THR A 461 0.67 28.95 -19.90
N GLU A 462 0.48 30.26 -20.12
CA GLU A 462 -0.56 31.04 -19.43
C GLU A 462 -1.94 30.33 -19.49
N SER A 463 -2.27 29.76 -20.65
CA SER A 463 -3.51 29.00 -20.86
C SER A 463 -3.62 27.72 -20.00
N ILE A 464 -2.51 27.06 -19.63
CA ILE A 464 -2.57 25.88 -18.74
C ILE A 464 -2.80 26.33 -17.30
N TRP A 465 -2.19 27.45 -16.89
CA TRP A 465 -2.36 27.96 -15.54
C TRP A 465 -3.79 28.47 -15.30
N GLU A 466 -4.38 29.15 -16.29
CA GLU A 466 -5.81 29.51 -16.28
C GLU A 466 -6.68 28.28 -16.08
N ASN A 467 -6.47 27.21 -16.87
CA ASN A 467 -7.18 25.94 -16.69
C ASN A 467 -6.97 25.33 -15.30
N ILE A 468 -5.77 25.38 -14.72
CA ILE A 468 -5.51 24.89 -13.36
C ILE A 468 -6.29 25.70 -12.32
N SER A 469 -6.35 27.01 -12.46
CA SER A 469 -7.13 27.90 -11.60
C SER A 469 -8.63 27.62 -11.71
N ASP A 470 -9.14 27.45 -12.93
CA ASP A 470 -10.54 27.13 -13.18
C ASP A 470 -10.94 25.75 -12.63
N LEU A 471 -10.03 24.78 -12.73
CA LEU A 471 -10.21 23.47 -12.11
C LEU A 471 -10.26 23.59 -10.59
N ALA A 472 -9.33 24.31 -9.96
CA ALA A 472 -9.35 24.53 -8.52
C ALA A 472 -10.66 25.20 -8.05
N ASN A 473 -11.15 26.20 -8.80
CA ASN A 473 -12.44 26.83 -8.53
C ASN A 473 -13.61 25.83 -8.67
N SER A 474 -13.57 24.95 -9.68
CA SER A 474 -14.59 23.90 -9.85
C SER A 474 -14.57 22.91 -8.67
N LEU A 475 -13.40 22.51 -8.19
CA LEU A 475 -13.25 21.66 -7.00
C LEU A 475 -13.75 22.36 -5.71
N LYS A 476 -13.44 23.64 -5.55
CA LYS A 476 -13.95 24.46 -4.44
C LYS A 476 -15.48 24.54 -4.46
N ASN A 477 -16.06 24.77 -5.64
CA ASN A 477 -17.51 24.89 -5.81
C ASN A 477 -18.22 23.54 -5.59
N TYR A 478 -17.61 22.44 -6.02
CA TYR A 478 -18.11 21.09 -5.74
C TYR A 478 -18.30 20.82 -4.24
N TYR A 479 -17.37 21.28 -3.40
CA TYR A 479 -17.39 21.06 -1.94
C TYR A 479 -18.13 22.15 -1.14
N SER A 480 -18.52 23.26 -1.76
CA SER A 480 -19.23 24.38 -1.10
C SER A 480 -20.75 24.38 -1.30
N ARG A 481 -21.31 23.26 -1.78
CA ARG A 481 -22.71 22.80 -1.80
C ARG A 481 -23.78 23.76 -1.23
N ALA A 482 -23.90 23.89 0.09
CA ALA A 482 -24.97 24.68 0.72
C ALA A 482 -24.80 26.21 0.61
N ASN A 483 -23.56 26.70 0.58
CA ASN A 483 -23.28 28.13 0.46
C ASN A 483 -23.48 28.62 -0.97
N LEU A 484 -23.23 27.77 -1.97
CA LEU A 484 -23.41 28.13 -3.38
C LEU A 484 -24.90 28.24 -3.73
N PHE A 485 -25.72 27.25 -3.34
CA PHE A 485 -27.16 27.28 -3.64
C PHE A 485 -27.85 28.55 -3.11
N LEU A 486 -27.58 28.93 -1.85
CA LEU A 486 -28.14 30.15 -1.24
C LEU A 486 -27.56 31.46 -1.83
N ALA A 487 -26.41 31.41 -2.50
CA ALA A 487 -25.79 32.58 -3.12
C ALA A 487 -26.27 32.84 -4.55
N THR A 488 -26.76 31.81 -5.26
CA THR A 488 -27.32 31.94 -6.63
C THR A 488 -28.60 32.78 -6.63
N ASP A 489 -28.84 33.48 -7.74
CA ASP A 489 -30.10 34.22 -7.93
C ASP A 489 -31.30 33.27 -7.94
N LEU A 490 -31.13 32.03 -8.44
CA LEU A 490 -32.13 30.97 -8.35
C LEU A 490 -32.46 30.60 -6.90
N GLY A 491 -31.47 30.44 -6.03
CA GLY A 491 -31.68 30.16 -4.60
C GLY A 491 -32.37 31.31 -3.86
N LYS A 492 -31.99 32.56 -4.17
CA LYS A 492 -32.65 33.76 -3.62
C LYS A 492 -34.09 33.89 -4.11
N THR A 493 -34.35 33.66 -5.39
CA THR A 493 -35.69 33.66 -5.99
C THR A 493 -36.54 32.53 -5.41
N MET A 494 -35.98 31.36 -5.16
CA MET A 494 -36.69 30.24 -4.54
C MET A 494 -36.97 30.46 -3.05
N GLU A 495 -36.04 31.05 -2.30
CA GLU A 495 -36.30 31.49 -0.91
C GLU A 495 -37.45 32.50 -0.86
N TYR A 496 -37.48 33.42 -1.83
CA TYR A 496 -38.55 34.40 -1.98
C TYR A 496 -39.91 33.78 -2.34
N ILE A 497 -39.95 32.79 -3.24
CA ILE A 497 -41.20 32.18 -3.75
C ILE A 497 -41.75 31.11 -2.79
N LEU A 498 -40.90 30.22 -2.28
CA LEU A 498 -41.33 29.02 -1.54
C LEU A 498 -41.24 29.22 -0.02
N GLY A 499 -40.60 30.30 0.43
CA GLY A 499 -40.22 30.47 1.82
C GLY A 499 -39.02 29.60 2.21
N LYS A 500 -38.22 30.10 3.15
CA LYS A 500 -36.91 29.55 3.53
C LYS A 500 -36.89 28.04 3.77
N LYS A 501 -37.94 27.47 4.39
CA LYS A 501 -37.99 26.05 4.75
C LYS A 501 -38.25 25.12 3.55
N GLN A 502 -39.11 25.50 2.60
CA GLN A 502 -39.33 24.73 1.37
C GLN A 502 -38.22 24.96 0.35
N ALA A 503 -37.65 26.17 0.29
CA ALA A 503 -36.46 26.47 -0.50
C ALA A 503 -35.23 25.69 -0.02
N LEU A 504 -35.08 25.46 1.29
CA LEU A 504 -34.05 24.57 1.85
C LEU A 504 -34.26 23.12 1.42
N LYS A 505 -35.50 22.60 1.49
CA LYS A 505 -35.80 21.21 1.09
C LYS A 505 -35.60 20.97 -0.42
N TRP A 506 -36.00 21.92 -1.26
CA TRP A 506 -35.74 21.85 -2.70
C TRP A 506 -34.25 22.09 -3.00
N GLY A 507 -33.62 22.99 -2.24
CA GLY A 507 -32.19 23.23 -2.28
C GLY A 507 -31.35 21.99 -1.96
N GLU A 508 -31.78 21.13 -1.03
CA GLU A 508 -31.09 19.88 -0.71
C GLU A 508 -30.90 18.98 -1.96
N GLU A 509 -31.92 18.86 -2.82
CA GLU A 509 -31.84 18.11 -4.08
C GLU A 509 -30.98 18.83 -5.14
N GLN A 510 -31.16 20.16 -5.29
CA GLN A 510 -30.43 20.94 -6.30
C GLN A 510 -28.95 21.16 -5.96
N VAL A 511 -28.59 21.12 -4.68
CA VAL A 511 -27.22 21.20 -4.19
C VAL A 511 -26.37 20.02 -4.68
N VAL A 512 -26.97 18.82 -4.75
CA VAL A 512 -26.29 17.63 -5.30
C VAL A 512 -26.08 17.80 -6.81
N HIS A 513 -27.11 18.24 -7.54
CA HIS A 513 -26.99 18.50 -8.98
C HIS A 513 -25.96 19.59 -9.30
N LEU A 514 -25.91 20.67 -8.52
CA LEU A 514 -24.94 21.75 -8.71
C LEU A 514 -23.51 21.26 -8.45
N ALA A 515 -23.31 20.41 -7.43
CA ALA A 515 -22.03 19.75 -7.22
C ALA A 515 -21.67 18.86 -8.42
N LEU A 516 -22.58 17.99 -8.88
CA LEU A 516 -22.35 17.14 -10.05
C LEU A 516 -21.97 17.97 -11.29
N PHE A 517 -22.66 19.08 -11.54
CA PHE A 517 -22.33 20.01 -12.63
C PHE A 517 -20.90 20.54 -12.52
N HIS A 518 -20.49 21.04 -11.34
CA HIS A 518 -19.12 21.51 -11.12
C HIS A 518 -18.08 20.38 -11.22
N GLY A 519 -18.43 19.17 -10.78
CA GLY A 519 -17.61 17.98 -10.96
C GLY A 519 -17.35 17.70 -12.45
N VAL A 520 -18.40 17.65 -13.26
CA VAL A 520 -18.32 17.41 -14.71
C VAL A 520 -17.60 18.55 -15.43
N LYS A 521 -17.84 19.81 -15.05
CA LYS A 521 -17.08 20.98 -15.55
C LYS A 521 -15.58 20.83 -15.25
N GLY A 522 -15.24 20.45 -14.02
CA GLY A 522 -13.86 20.18 -13.62
C GLY A 522 -13.23 19.04 -14.44
N MET A 523 -13.96 17.97 -14.73
CA MET A 523 -13.46 16.87 -15.57
C MET A 523 -13.08 17.37 -16.98
N ASN A 524 -13.96 18.16 -17.61
CA ASN A 524 -13.67 18.74 -18.93
C ASN A 524 -12.41 19.62 -18.90
N ILE A 525 -12.22 20.42 -17.84
CA ILE A 525 -11.01 21.24 -17.66
C ILE A 525 -9.77 20.36 -17.48
N ALA A 526 -9.84 19.31 -16.66
CA ALA A 526 -8.74 18.35 -16.48
C ALA A 526 -8.35 17.67 -17.82
N THR A 527 -9.32 17.31 -18.66
CA THR A 527 -9.07 16.78 -20.01
C THR A 527 -8.34 17.78 -20.90
N LYS A 528 -8.70 19.07 -20.86
CA LYS A 528 -7.98 20.13 -21.59
C LYS A 528 -6.52 20.23 -21.14
N ILE A 529 -6.27 20.20 -19.83
CA ILE A 529 -4.91 20.23 -19.26
C ILE A 529 -4.09 19.02 -19.75
N ILE A 530 -4.66 17.81 -19.73
CA ILE A 530 -3.99 16.58 -20.21
C ILE A 530 -3.60 16.71 -21.69
N ASN A 531 -4.50 17.23 -22.53
CA ASN A 531 -4.25 17.42 -23.96
C ASN A 531 -3.12 18.44 -24.21
N GLN A 532 -3.15 19.57 -23.50
CA GLN A 532 -2.09 20.59 -23.59
C GLN A 532 -0.74 20.04 -23.13
N MET A 533 -0.70 19.25 -22.05
CA MET A 533 0.54 18.59 -21.61
C MET A 533 1.06 17.59 -22.63
N THR A 534 0.18 16.83 -23.28
CA THR A 534 0.55 15.88 -24.33
C THR A 534 1.26 16.59 -25.49
N GLN A 535 0.68 17.71 -25.95
CA GLN A 535 1.30 18.54 -26.98
C GLN A 535 2.69 19.04 -26.57
N LEU A 536 2.85 19.58 -25.35
CA LEU A 536 4.15 20.05 -24.86
C LEU A 536 5.18 18.91 -24.78
N ILE A 537 4.78 17.71 -24.34
CA ILE A 537 5.67 16.55 -24.28
C ILE A 537 6.18 16.20 -25.69
N ASP A 538 5.30 16.21 -26.69
CA ASP A 538 5.65 15.94 -28.08
C ASP A 538 6.56 17.02 -28.68
N GLU A 539 6.28 18.30 -28.43
CA GLU A 539 7.14 19.42 -28.84
C GLU A 539 8.55 19.29 -28.26
N LYS A 540 8.68 19.04 -26.96
CA LYS A 540 10.00 18.88 -26.30
C LYS A 540 10.72 17.63 -26.83
N LYS A 541 10.00 16.54 -27.11
CA LYS A 541 10.57 15.33 -27.74
C LYS A 541 11.12 15.63 -29.15
N GLN A 542 10.40 16.40 -29.96
CA GLN A 542 10.87 16.82 -31.29
C GLN A 542 12.11 17.71 -31.21
N LEU A 543 12.15 18.65 -30.25
CA LEU A 543 13.33 19.52 -30.02
C LEU A 543 14.57 18.72 -29.63
N ILE A 544 14.42 17.74 -28.72
CA ILE A 544 15.52 16.84 -28.31
C ILE A 544 16.03 16.03 -29.52
N GLN A 545 15.13 15.54 -30.37
CA GLN A 545 15.49 14.74 -31.55
C GLN A 545 16.23 15.53 -32.64
N LYS A 546 15.99 16.84 -32.76
CA LYS A 546 16.68 17.68 -33.75
C LYS A 546 18.19 17.81 -33.50
N GLY A 547 18.65 17.58 -32.26
CA GLY A 547 20.07 17.50 -31.91
C GLY A 547 20.90 18.78 -32.15
N SER A 548 20.26 19.91 -32.43
CA SER A 548 20.91 21.19 -32.77
C SER A 548 21.17 22.08 -31.56
N LEU A 549 20.88 21.61 -30.35
CA LEU A 549 20.96 22.38 -29.10
C LEU A 549 22.19 21.98 -28.29
N GLU A 550 22.65 22.88 -27.43
CA GLU A 550 23.74 22.58 -26.52
C GLU A 550 23.31 21.50 -25.50
N LYS A 551 24.28 20.73 -24.99
CA LYS A 551 24.01 19.66 -24.01
C LYS A 551 23.17 20.14 -22.82
N ARG A 552 23.47 21.33 -22.29
CA ARG A 552 22.75 21.91 -21.16
C ARG A 552 21.28 22.19 -21.47
N GLU A 553 21.00 22.61 -22.70
CA GLU A 553 19.63 22.85 -23.17
C GLU A 553 18.89 21.53 -23.36
N LEU A 554 19.56 20.51 -23.92
CA LEU A 554 19.00 19.16 -24.03
C LEU A 554 18.67 18.55 -22.66
N ASP A 555 19.56 18.71 -21.68
CA ASP A 555 19.34 18.24 -20.30
C ASP A 555 18.14 18.97 -19.67
N THR A 556 18.02 20.29 -19.90
CA THR A 556 16.89 21.10 -19.42
C THR A 556 15.57 20.66 -20.08
N LEU A 557 15.55 20.45 -21.39
CA LEU A 557 14.38 19.96 -22.12
C LEU A 557 13.97 18.55 -21.67
N ALA A 558 14.93 17.67 -21.41
CA ALA A 558 14.66 16.33 -20.89
C ALA A 558 14.05 16.39 -19.48
N GLN A 559 14.54 17.28 -18.61
CA GLN A 559 13.96 17.52 -17.30
C GLN A 559 12.53 18.05 -17.39
N GLN A 560 12.29 19.06 -18.25
CA GLN A 560 10.95 19.61 -18.49
C GLN A 560 9.97 18.57 -19.01
N LYS A 561 10.38 17.77 -20.02
CA LYS A 561 9.58 16.67 -20.56
C LYS A 561 9.18 15.67 -19.47
N THR A 562 10.15 15.25 -18.66
CA THR A 562 9.92 14.33 -17.53
C THR A 562 8.95 14.94 -16.52
N ALA A 563 9.07 16.23 -16.22
CA ALA A 563 8.15 16.93 -15.33
C ALA A 563 6.73 16.92 -15.90
N TYR A 564 6.54 17.27 -17.18
CA TYR A 564 5.22 17.28 -17.82
C TYR A 564 4.58 15.89 -17.89
N GLU A 565 5.35 14.82 -18.10
CA GLU A 565 4.84 13.44 -18.03
C GLU A 565 4.27 13.12 -16.64
N LYS A 566 4.93 13.58 -15.58
CA LYS A 566 4.47 13.37 -14.19
C LYS A 566 3.21 14.18 -13.86
N TYR A 567 3.12 15.42 -14.32
CA TYR A 567 1.90 16.21 -14.16
C TYR A 567 0.75 15.63 -14.99
N LYS A 568 0.99 15.19 -16.23
CA LYS A 568 -0.02 14.52 -17.06
C LYS A 568 -0.58 13.29 -16.35
N THR A 569 0.30 12.44 -15.83
CA THR A 569 -0.07 11.27 -15.03
C THR A 569 -0.93 11.66 -13.83
N TYR A 570 -0.58 12.75 -13.13
CA TYR A 570 -1.39 13.28 -12.02
C TYR A 570 -2.80 13.69 -12.46
N PHE A 571 -2.93 14.45 -13.55
CA PHE A 571 -4.23 14.89 -14.04
C PHE A 571 -5.08 13.72 -14.57
N GLU A 572 -4.46 12.68 -15.14
CA GLU A 572 -5.16 11.44 -15.51
C GLU A 572 -5.72 10.70 -14.29
N MET A 573 -4.93 10.57 -13.21
CA MET A 573 -5.41 9.99 -11.95
C MET A 573 -6.52 10.84 -11.33
N LEU A 574 -6.37 12.17 -11.35
CA LEU A 574 -7.40 13.09 -10.87
C LEU A 574 -8.70 12.91 -11.67
N LEU A 575 -8.63 12.88 -13.00
CA LEU A 575 -9.81 12.67 -13.85
C LEU A 575 -10.55 11.38 -13.50
N LYS A 576 -9.82 10.28 -13.24
CA LYS A 576 -10.41 9.00 -12.84
C LYS A 576 -11.05 9.05 -11.44
N ARG A 577 -10.46 9.79 -10.48
CA ARG A 577 -11.06 10.07 -9.15
C ARG A 577 -12.37 10.83 -9.32
N MET A 578 -12.39 11.86 -10.18
CA MET A 578 -13.58 12.66 -10.47
C MET A 578 -14.68 11.80 -11.11
N GLU A 579 -14.34 11.01 -12.12
CA GLU A 579 -15.27 10.11 -12.81
C GLU A 579 -15.90 9.10 -11.83
N THR A 580 -15.07 8.47 -10.99
CA THR A 580 -15.52 7.49 -9.99
C THR A 580 -16.47 8.13 -8.97
N GLN A 581 -16.11 9.32 -8.45
CA GLN A 581 -16.93 10.04 -7.49
C GLN A 581 -18.28 10.46 -8.09
N ILE A 582 -18.27 11.04 -9.30
CA ILE A 582 -19.49 11.48 -9.98
C ILE A 582 -20.37 10.28 -10.34
N HIS A 583 -19.79 9.19 -10.85
CA HIS A 583 -20.54 7.97 -11.14
C HIS A 583 -21.22 7.41 -9.89
N SER A 584 -20.52 7.38 -8.75
CA SER A 584 -21.10 6.96 -7.47
C SER A 584 -22.27 7.84 -7.05
N GLU A 585 -22.18 9.16 -7.25
CA GLU A 585 -23.25 10.09 -6.92
C GLU A 585 -24.44 9.97 -7.86
N LEU A 586 -24.21 9.80 -9.17
CA LEU A 586 -25.29 9.52 -10.15
C LEU A 586 -26.06 8.24 -9.80
N ASN A 587 -25.35 7.17 -9.42
CA ASN A 587 -25.97 5.91 -9.01
C ASN A 587 -26.77 6.07 -7.71
N ALA A 588 -26.25 6.84 -6.73
CA ALA A 588 -26.95 7.10 -5.48
C ALA A 588 -28.28 7.85 -5.71
N GLU A 589 -28.30 8.78 -6.67
CA GLU A 589 -29.49 9.52 -7.09
C GLU A 589 -30.37 8.74 -8.09
N GLN A 590 -30.00 7.49 -8.42
CA GLN A 590 -30.69 6.64 -9.41
C GLN A 590 -30.87 7.32 -10.78
N LEU A 591 -29.89 8.14 -11.17
CA LEU A 591 -29.86 8.82 -12.45
C LEU A 591 -29.32 7.86 -13.52
N SER A 592 -30.07 7.67 -14.60
CA SER A 592 -29.71 6.74 -15.68
C SER A 592 -28.60 7.26 -16.61
N VAL A 593 -28.22 8.52 -16.46
CA VAL A 593 -27.19 9.16 -17.30
C VAL A 593 -25.80 8.73 -16.85
N THR A 594 -24.91 8.53 -17.80
CA THR A 594 -23.50 8.24 -17.55
C THR A 594 -22.65 9.51 -17.55
N VAL A 595 -21.50 9.48 -16.88
CA VAL A 595 -20.53 10.60 -16.91
C VAL A 595 -20.11 10.94 -18.35
N LYS A 596 -19.94 9.91 -19.19
CA LYS A 596 -19.62 10.08 -20.61
C LYS A 596 -20.70 10.84 -21.39
N GLU A 597 -21.97 10.52 -21.17
CA GLU A 597 -23.09 11.23 -21.80
C GLU A 597 -23.16 12.69 -21.34
N LEU A 598 -22.92 12.97 -20.05
CA LEU A 598 -22.86 14.34 -19.53
C LEU A 598 -21.77 15.15 -20.22
N LEU A 599 -20.55 14.61 -20.31
CA LEU A 599 -19.43 15.27 -21.00
C LEU A 599 -19.69 15.51 -22.49
N GLN A 600 -20.45 14.64 -23.16
CA GLN A 600 -20.77 14.76 -24.59
C GLN A 600 -21.90 15.76 -24.88
N ARG A 601 -22.86 15.90 -23.97
CA ARG A 601 -24.09 16.68 -24.20
C ARG A 601 -24.02 18.11 -23.66
N LEU A 602 -23.13 18.40 -22.72
CA LEU A 602 -22.97 19.74 -22.16
C LEU A 602 -22.12 20.65 -23.05
N ASP A 603 -22.59 21.89 -23.26
CA ASP A 603 -21.77 22.94 -23.87
C ASP A 603 -21.06 23.76 -22.78
N PHE A 604 -19.77 23.50 -22.60
CA PHE A 604 -18.93 24.18 -21.61
C PHE A 604 -18.53 25.61 -22.01
N ASN A 605 -18.97 26.12 -23.15
CA ASN A 605 -18.75 27.52 -23.55
C ASN A 605 -19.87 28.46 -23.09
N LYS A 606 -21.00 27.90 -22.63
CA LYS A 606 -22.12 28.68 -22.09
C LYS A 606 -21.77 29.33 -20.75
N SER A 607 -22.58 30.32 -20.36
CA SER A 607 -22.51 30.87 -19.01
C SER A 607 -22.82 29.79 -17.96
N GLU A 608 -22.40 30.02 -16.71
CA GLU A 608 -22.59 29.03 -15.63
C GLU A 608 -24.07 28.68 -15.42
N ASP A 609 -24.95 29.68 -15.47
CA ASP A 609 -26.40 29.50 -15.30
C ASP A 609 -27.02 28.73 -16.48
N GLU A 610 -26.65 29.08 -17.71
CA GLU A 610 -27.14 28.39 -18.91
C GLU A 610 -26.66 26.93 -18.98
N GLY A 611 -25.39 26.70 -18.66
CA GLY A 611 -24.80 25.36 -18.60
C GLY A 611 -25.45 24.50 -17.51
N PHE A 612 -25.74 25.07 -16.34
CA PHE A 612 -26.44 24.36 -15.28
C PHE A 612 -27.89 24.02 -15.66
N LEU A 613 -28.62 24.93 -16.30
CA LEU A 613 -29.97 24.64 -16.81
C LEU A 613 -29.97 23.53 -17.88
N GLU A 614 -28.96 23.52 -18.75
CA GLU A 614 -28.76 22.42 -19.71
C GLU A 614 -28.45 21.10 -19.01
N PHE A 615 -27.59 21.12 -17.98
CA PHE A 615 -27.31 19.96 -17.15
C PHE A 615 -28.57 19.36 -16.53
N ILE A 616 -29.42 20.19 -15.91
CA ILE A 616 -30.69 19.74 -15.34
C ILE A 616 -31.61 19.13 -16.40
N LYS A 617 -31.67 19.70 -17.62
CA LYS A 617 -32.44 19.12 -18.73
C LYS A 617 -31.89 17.75 -19.15
N ILE A 618 -30.57 17.55 -19.08
CA ILE A 618 -29.95 16.26 -19.38
C ILE A 618 -30.30 15.21 -18.31
N LEU A 619 -30.29 15.60 -17.03
CA LEU A 619 -30.70 14.74 -15.91
C LEU A 619 -32.20 14.40 -15.96
N GLY A 620 -33.02 15.38 -16.36
CA GLY A 620 -34.48 15.38 -16.26
C GLY A 620 -35.24 14.77 -17.43
N ASN A 621 -34.62 14.00 -18.34
CA ASN A 621 -35.36 13.17 -19.30
C ASN A 621 -35.97 11.94 -18.59
N LYS A 622 -36.89 12.19 -17.67
CA LYS A 622 -38.01 11.32 -17.29
C LYS A 622 -39.32 11.98 -17.73
#